data_AF-R6BIS1-F1
#
_entry.id   AF-R6BIS1-F1
#
_cell.length_a   1.000
_cell.length_b   1.000
_cell.length_c   1.000
_cell.angle_alpha   90.00
_cell.angle_beta   90.00
_cell.angle_gamma   90.00
#
_symmetry.space_group_name_H-M   'P 1'
#
loop_
_entity.id
_entity.type
_entity.pdbx_description
1 polymer ?
#
loop_
_entity_poly.entity_id
_entity_poly.type
_entity_poly.pdbx_seq_one_letter_code
_entity_poly.pdbx_strand_id
1 'polypeptide(L)'
;MEENIKKLPPVSTMIRQGMTPEQIAFAALDGFEPNILDEYEMGYVCDCSRARVERALISLGTKELGEIEAEGKPIEVGCQFCDKKYSFTPNDIKNLIKSIQSR
;
A
#
# COMPACT_ATOMS: atom_id res chain seq x y z
N MET A 1 13.21 31.95 9.71
CA MET A 1 12.49 30.73 9.28
C MET A 1 11.34 31.05 8.33
N GLU A 2 10.25 31.71 8.76
CA GLU A 2 9.10 31.99 7.85
C GLU A 2 9.51 32.76 6.59
N GLU A 3 10.42 33.74 6.72
CA GLU A 3 10.97 34.50 5.59
C GLU A 3 11.83 33.65 4.64
N ASN A 4 12.41 32.55 5.11
CA ASN A 4 13.17 31.63 4.27
C ASN A 4 12.18 30.79 3.44
N ILE A 5 11.14 30.24 4.09
CA ILE A 5 10.11 29.42 3.46
C ILE A 5 9.41 30.19 2.32
N LYS A 6 9.10 31.47 2.51
CA LYS A 6 8.49 32.33 1.48
C LYS A 6 9.34 32.49 0.22
N LYS A 7 10.67 32.35 0.33
CA LYS A 7 11.63 32.51 -0.77
C LYS A 7 11.93 31.19 -1.48
N LEU A 8 11.61 30.06 -0.86
CA LEU A 8 11.89 28.76 -1.45
C LEU A 8 10.98 28.51 -2.65
N PRO A 9 11.51 27.92 -3.74
CA PRO A 9 10.67 27.40 -4.80
C PRO A 9 9.82 26.23 -4.28
N PRO A 10 8.80 25.78 -5.03
CA PRO A 10 8.04 24.59 -4.68
C PRO A 10 8.97 23.37 -4.45
N VAL A 11 8.66 22.56 -3.44
CA VAL A 11 9.45 21.36 -3.08
C VAL A 11 9.65 20.42 -4.28
N SER A 12 8.64 20.28 -5.14
CA SER A 12 8.76 19.47 -6.37
C SER A 12 9.81 19.99 -7.36
N THR A 13 10.10 21.30 -7.38
CA THR A 13 11.18 21.87 -8.18
C THR A 13 12.54 21.57 -7.57
N MET A 14 12.68 21.66 -6.25
CA MET A 14 13.92 21.33 -5.54
C MET A 14 14.29 19.84 -5.70
N ILE A 15 13.30 18.94 -5.56
CA ILE A 15 13.50 17.50 -5.81
C ILE A 15 13.92 17.25 -7.27
N ARG A 16 13.30 17.93 -8.25
CA ARG A 16 13.69 17.82 -9.67
C ARG A 16 15.10 18.32 -9.96
N GLN A 17 15.61 19.26 -9.16
CA GLN A 17 16.98 19.76 -9.22
C GLN A 17 17.98 18.81 -8.53
N GLY A 18 17.52 17.67 -8.00
CA GLY A 18 18.36 16.69 -7.33
C GLY A 18 18.70 17.05 -5.89
N MET A 19 18.00 18.00 -5.28
CA MET A 19 18.20 18.31 -3.87
C MET A 19 17.74 17.15 -3.00
N THR A 20 18.56 16.81 -2.00
CA THR A 20 18.26 15.84 -0.96
C THR A 20 17.28 16.42 0.07
N PRO A 21 16.55 15.58 0.84
CA PRO A 21 15.69 16.05 1.92
C PRO A 21 16.41 16.96 2.92
N GLU A 22 17.66 16.65 3.26
CA GLU A 22 18.49 17.41 4.19
C GLU A 22 18.80 18.80 3.63
N GLN A 23 19.19 18.87 2.35
CA GLN A 23 19.43 20.15 1.67
C GLN A 23 18.17 21.02 1.62
N ILE A 24 17.00 20.42 1.39
CA ILE A 24 15.72 21.16 1.40
C ILE A 24 15.41 21.67 2.82
N ALA A 25 15.62 20.85 3.85
CA ALA A 25 15.42 21.24 5.24
C ALA A 25 16.38 22.36 5.66
N PHE A 26 17.66 22.27 5.32
CA PHE A 26 18.66 23.29 5.62
C PHE A 26 18.39 24.61 4.89
N ALA A 27 17.89 24.56 3.65
CA ALA A 27 17.47 25.78 2.95
C ALA A 27 16.28 26.48 3.64
N ALA A 28 15.33 25.72 4.19
CA ALA A 28 14.22 26.29 4.97
C ALA A 28 14.68 26.86 6.32
N LEU A 29 15.72 26.26 6.91
CA LEU A 29 16.31 26.63 8.19
C LEU A 29 17.58 27.48 8.05
N ASP A 30 17.74 28.19 6.94
CA ASP A 30 18.89 29.10 6.75
C ASP A 30 19.01 30.11 7.91
N GLY A 31 20.23 30.26 8.44
CA GLY A 31 20.52 31.04 9.65
C GLY A 31 20.31 30.30 10.98
N PHE A 32 20.00 28.99 10.94
CA PHE A 32 19.99 28.10 12.11
C PHE A 32 21.08 27.03 11.98
N GLU A 33 21.37 26.33 13.07
CA GLU A 33 22.30 25.19 13.12
C GLU A 33 21.54 23.89 13.42
N PRO A 34 20.75 23.36 12.46
CA PRO A 34 19.99 22.13 12.65
C PRO A 34 20.90 20.89 12.67
N ASN A 35 20.53 19.92 13.51
CA ASN A 35 21.17 18.60 13.54
C ASN A 35 20.25 17.56 12.92
N ILE A 36 20.82 16.66 12.12
CA ILE A 36 20.11 15.44 11.68
C ILE A 36 20.11 14.47 12.85
N LEU A 37 18.92 14.01 13.22
CA LEU A 37 18.74 13.08 14.35
C LEU A 37 18.72 11.63 13.91
N ASP A 38 18.17 11.35 12.73
CA ASP A 38 17.98 10.00 12.22
C ASP A 38 17.73 10.02 10.71
N GLU A 39 17.99 8.89 10.05
CA GLU A 39 17.83 8.70 8.61
C GLU A 39 17.23 7.33 8.31
N TYR A 40 16.30 7.28 7.35
CA TYR A 40 15.60 6.06 6.97
C TYR A 40 15.51 5.93 5.47
N GLU A 41 15.76 4.74 4.94
CA GLU A 41 15.42 4.43 3.56
C GLU A 41 13.90 4.33 3.40
N MET A 42 13.36 5.19 2.54
CA MET A 42 11.94 5.20 2.22
C MET A 42 11.71 4.41 0.94
N GLY A 43 10.72 3.53 0.98
CA GLY A 43 10.31 2.73 -0.17
C GLY A 43 8.83 2.42 -0.14
N TYR A 44 8.24 2.25 -1.32
CA TYR A 44 6.87 1.76 -1.42
C TYR A 44 6.83 0.28 -1.02
N VAL A 45 6.05 -0.06 0.01
CA VAL A 45 5.89 -1.44 0.51
C VAL A 45 4.41 -1.77 0.64
N CYS A 46 4.00 -2.92 0.10
CA CYS A 46 2.68 -3.49 0.32
C CYS A 46 2.81 -4.90 0.91
N ASP A 47 2.08 -5.16 1.98
CA ASP A 47 2.09 -6.40 2.76
C ASP A 47 0.94 -7.36 2.38
N CYS A 48 0.36 -7.16 1.19
CA CYS A 48 -0.65 -8.07 0.68
C CYS A 48 -0.06 -9.46 0.40
N SER A 49 -0.85 -10.49 0.66
CA SER A 49 -0.51 -11.87 0.41
C SER A 49 -1.76 -12.65 0.03
N ARG A 50 -1.59 -13.82 -0.59
CA ARG A 50 -2.72 -14.69 -0.94
C ARG A 50 -3.57 -15.01 0.30
N ALA A 51 -2.93 -15.35 1.42
CA ALA A 51 -3.61 -15.62 2.70
C ALA A 51 -4.40 -14.40 3.23
N ARG A 52 -3.90 -13.17 3.02
CA ARG A 52 -4.65 -11.96 3.39
C ARG A 52 -5.89 -11.78 2.50
N VAL A 53 -5.76 -12.05 1.21
CA VAL A 53 -6.87 -11.97 0.25
C VAL A 53 -7.90 -13.07 0.50
N GLU A 54 -7.47 -14.28 0.83
CA GLU A 54 -8.35 -15.39 1.23
C GLU A 54 -9.19 -15.03 2.46
N ARG A 55 -8.59 -14.38 3.47
CA ARG A 55 -9.34 -13.87 4.63
C ARG A 55 -10.39 -12.82 4.24
N ALA A 56 -10.08 -11.97 3.27
CA ALA A 56 -11.05 -11.00 2.76
C ALA A 56 -12.21 -11.71 2.03
N LEU A 57 -11.91 -12.70 1.18
CA LEU A 57 -12.94 -13.53 0.54
C LEU A 57 -13.82 -14.26 1.56
N ILE A 58 -13.20 -14.84 2.60
CA ILE A 58 -13.92 -15.50 3.71
C ILE A 58 -14.88 -14.52 4.41
N SER A 59 -14.49 -13.26 4.57
CA SER A 59 -15.32 -12.25 5.24
C SER A 59 -16.60 -11.87 4.48
N LEU A 60 -16.70 -12.24 3.19
CA LEU A 60 -17.95 -12.07 2.43
C LEU A 60 -19.07 -12.95 2.98
N GLY A 61 -18.75 -14.13 3.52
CA GLY A 61 -19.72 -15.09 4.02
C GLY A 61 -20.02 -16.23 3.04
N THR A 62 -20.72 -17.26 3.54
CA THR A 62 -20.99 -18.49 2.77
C THR A 62 -21.95 -18.27 1.61
N LYS A 63 -22.85 -17.29 1.70
CA LYS A 63 -23.86 -17.04 0.67
C LYS A 63 -23.19 -16.47 -0.59
N GLU A 64 -22.43 -15.41 -0.41
CA GLU A 64 -21.70 -14.68 -1.45
C GLU A 64 -20.64 -15.59 -2.10
N LEU A 65 -19.89 -16.35 -1.30
CA LEU A 65 -18.95 -17.35 -1.82
C LEU A 65 -19.65 -18.49 -2.56
N GLY A 66 -20.86 -18.87 -2.15
CA GLY A 66 -21.66 -19.88 -2.84
C GLY A 66 -22.17 -19.41 -4.21
N GLU A 67 -22.52 -18.13 -4.33
CA GLU A 67 -22.85 -17.51 -5.62
C GLU A 67 -21.64 -17.54 -6.57
N ILE A 68 -20.45 -17.21 -6.06
CA ILE A 68 -19.18 -17.30 -6.81
C ILE A 68 -18.87 -18.75 -7.20
N GLU A 69 -19.07 -19.71 -6.30
CA GLU A 69 -18.85 -21.13 -6.57
C GLU A 69 -19.79 -21.64 -7.68
N ALA A 70 -21.06 -21.21 -7.66
CA ALA A 70 -22.08 -21.63 -8.62
C ALA A 70 -21.76 -21.16 -10.05
N GLU A 71 -21.08 -20.03 -10.22
CA GLU A 71 -20.59 -19.60 -11.53
C GLU A 71 -19.55 -20.56 -12.11
N GLY A 72 -18.82 -21.30 -11.27
CA GLY A 72 -17.87 -22.34 -11.67
C GLY A 72 -16.65 -21.82 -12.45
N LYS A 73 -16.38 -20.51 -12.38
CA LYS A 73 -15.28 -19.86 -13.10
C LYS A 73 -14.20 -19.37 -12.14
N PRO A 74 -12.93 -19.27 -12.59
CA PRO A 74 -11.90 -18.60 -11.82
C PRO A 74 -12.25 -17.11 -11.62
N ILE A 75 -11.95 -16.59 -10.43
CA ILE A 75 -12.06 -15.16 -10.12
C ILE A 75 -10.67 -14.54 -9.92
N GLU A 76 -10.59 -13.23 -10.14
CA GLU A 76 -9.38 -12.45 -9.87
C GLU A 76 -9.71 -11.38 -8.81
N VAL A 77 -8.86 -11.29 -7.79
CA VAL A 77 -8.95 -10.27 -6.76
C VAL A 77 -7.71 -9.39 -6.82
N GLY A 78 -7.91 -8.10 -7.07
CA GLY A 78 -6.84 -7.11 -7.09
C GLY A 78 -6.64 -6.45 -5.73
N CYS A 79 -5.38 -6.34 -5.29
CA CYS A 79 -5.03 -5.51 -4.14
C CYS A 79 -5.20 -4.02 -4.49
N GLN A 80 -6.05 -3.30 -3.77
CA GLN A 80 -6.32 -1.87 -4.00
C GLN A 80 -5.14 -0.93 -3.65
N PHE A 81 -4.05 -1.47 -3.11
CA PHE A 81 -2.87 -0.68 -2.75
C PHE A 81 -1.76 -0.82 -3.79
N CYS A 82 -1.41 -2.05 -4.19
CA CYS A 82 -0.28 -2.34 -5.08
C CYS A 82 -0.66 -2.96 -6.42
N ASP A 83 -1.96 -3.08 -6.70
CA ASP A 83 -2.53 -3.66 -7.93
C ASP A 83 -2.14 -5.11 -8.22
N LYS A 84 -1.48 -5.80 -7.27
CA LYS A 84 -1.20 -7.23 -7.39
C LYS A 84 -2.51 -8.01 -7.50
N LYS A 85 -2.59 -8.86 -8.53
CA LYS A 85 -3.73 -9.71 -8.84
C LYS A 85 -3.54 -11.11 -8.27
N TYR A 86 -4.60 -11.63 -7.65
CA TYR A 86 -4.64 -12.98 -7.09
C TYR A 86 -5.77 -13.76 -7.75
N SER A 87 -5.42 -14.82 -8.48
CA SER A 87 -6.40 -15.71 -9.11
C SER A 87 -6.81 -16.84 -8.18
N PHE A 88 -8.11 -17.10 -8.10
CA PHE A 88 -8.69 -18.20 -7.34
C PHE A 88 -9.49 -19.09 -8.28
N THR A 89 -9.20 -20.38 -8.23
CA THR A 89 -9.92 -21.41 -8.98
C THR A 89 -11.23 -21.77 -8.28
N PRO A 90 -12.19 -22.41 -8.97
CA PRO A 90 -13.40 -22.94 -8.32
C PRO A 90 -13.10 -23.88 -7.14
N ASN A 91 -11.98 -24.62 -7.20
CA ASN A 91 -11.56 -25.48 -6.09
C ASN A 91 -11.04 -24.68 -4.90
N ASP A 92 -10.39 -23.54 -5.13
CA ASP A 92 -9.99 -22.64 -4.04
C ASP A 92 -11.23 -22.10 -3.30
N ILE A 93 -12.25 -21.65 -4.04
CA ILE A 93 -13.50 -21.15 -3.45
C ILE A 93 -14.19 -22.23 -2.61
N LYS A 94 -14.27 -23.47 -3.12
CA LYS A 94 -14.76 -24.64 -2.36
C LYS A 94 -14.02 -24.83 -1.04
N ASN A 95 -12.69 -24.71 -1.05
CA ASN A 95 -11.88 -24.86 0.14
C ASN A 95 -12.11 -23.71 1.14
N LEU A 96 -12.30 -22.48 0.65
CA LEU A 96 -12.63 -21.33 1.50
C LEU A 96 -13.98 -21.53 2.20
N ILE A 97 -15.02 -22.00 1.50
CA ILE A 97 -16.33 -22.30 2.11
C ILE A 97 -16.21 -23.36 3.21
N LYS A 98 -15.47 -24.46 2.94
CA LYS A 98 -15.21 -25.50 3.95
C LYS A 98 -14.46 -24.97 5.19
N SER A 99 -13.56 -24.00 5.01
CA SER A 99 -12.82 -23.38 6.11
C SER A 99 -13.72 -22.56 7.06
N ILE A 100 -14.87 -22.08 6.56
CA ILE A 100 -15.87 -21.36 7.36
C ILE A 100 -16.72 -22.35 8.16
N GLN A 101 -17.12 -23.46 7.54
CA GLN A 101 -17.99 -24.48 8.14
C GLN A 101 -17.30 -25.38 9.19
N SER A 102 -15.97 -25.36 9.23
CA SER A 102 -15.15 -26.13 10.20
C SER A 102 -14.80 -25.33 11.47
N ARG A 103 -15.35 -24.13 11.62
CA ARG A 103 -15.26 -23.28 12.82
C ARG A 103 -16.59 -23.28 13.57
#